data_AF-A0A0C4Y4B0-F1
#
_entry.id   AF-A0A0C4Y4B0-F1
#
_cell.length_a   1.000
_cell.length_b   1.000
_cell.length_c   1.000
_cell.angle_alpha   90.00
_cell.angle_beta   90.00
_cell.angle_gamma   90.00
#
_symmetry.space_group_name_H-M   'P 1'
#
loop_
_entity.id
_entity.type
_entity.pdbx_description
1 polymer ?
#
loop_
_entity_poly.entity_id
_entity_poly.type
_entity_poly.pdbx_seq_one_letter_code
_entity_poly.pdbx_strand_id
1 'polypeptide(L)' 'MSDPATVLTGQLRPIEHCSACGAGFVCGYAAGLPHCWCATQPLLPARQIVPGQHCLCPACLTRRREDAGQTQTKG' A
#
# COMPACT_ATOMS: atom_id res chain seq x y z
N MET A 1 10.81 -26.47 2.21
CA MET A 1 10.93 -26.87 0.80
C MET A 1 9.65 -26.40 0.14
N SER A 2 9.68 -25.24 -0.52
CA SER A 2 8.47 -24.60 -1.04
C SER A 2 7.86 -25.44 -2.16
N ASP A 3 6.58 -25.77 -2.04
CA ASP A 3 5.84 -26.54 -3.04
C ASP A 3 5.77 -25.80 -4.38
N PRO A 4 6.23 -26.41 -5.49
CA PRO A 4 6.21 -25.80 -6.83
C PRO A 4 4.78 -25.62 -7.38
N ALA A 5 3.78 -26.28 -6.76
CA ALA A 5 2.38 -26.21 -7.20
C ALA A 5 1.73 -24.84 -6.94
N THR A 6 2.14 -24.08 -5.91
CA THR A 6 1.63 -22.72 -5.65
C THR A 6 2.12 -21.70 -6.69
N VAL A 7 3.22 -22.00 -7.39
CA VAL A 7 3.81 -21.12 -8.41
C VAL A 7 3.12 -21.28 -9.77
N LEU A 8 2.53 -22.45 -10.07
CA LEU A 8 1.96 -22.77 -11.38
C LEU A 8 0.48 -22.36 -11.59
N THR A 9 -0.26 -22.02 -10.54
CA THR A 9 -1.71 -21.73 -10.66
C THR A 9 -2.04 -20.28 -11.05
N GLY A 10 -1.05 -19.41 -11.27
CA GLY A 10 -1.30 -18.00 -11.61
C GLY A 10 -2.02 -17.21 -10.51
N GLN A 11 -2.08 -17.74 -9.29
CA GLN A 11 -2.78 -17.17 -8.13
C GLN A 11 -1.83 -16.59 -7.07
N LEU A 12 -0.55 -16.41 -7.37
CA LEU A 12 0.33 -15.62 -6.52
C LEU A 12 -0.03 -14.14 -6.72
N ARG A 13 -1.06 -13.68 -5.99
CA ARG A 13 -1.40 -12.25 -5.94
C ARG A 13 -0.09 -11.49 -5.69
N PRO A 14 0.26 -10.48 -6.48
CA PRO A 14 1.51 -9.77 -6.28
C PRO A 14 1.50 -9.17 -4.87
N ILE A 15 2.33 -9.74 -4.00
CA ILE A 15 2.55 -9.24 -2.65
C ILE A 15 3.64 -8.18 -2.79
N GLU A 16 3.24 -6.94 -2.60
CA GLU A 16 4.15 -5.82 -2.45
C GLU A 16 4.61 -5.77 -0.98
N HIS A 17 5.86 -5.36 -0.77
CA HIS A 17 6.40 -5.20 0.56
C HIS A 17 6.37 -3.73 0.97
N CYS A 18 5.88 -3.46 2.17
CA CYS A 18 5.82 -2.11 2.70
C CYS A 18 7.23 -1.54 2.84
N SER A 19 7.51 -0.39 2.24
CA SER A 19 8.80 0.29 2.38
C SER A 19 9.11 0.76 3.81
N ALA A 20 8.09 0.90 4.67
CA ALA A 20 8.25 1.35 6.05
C ALA A 20 8.43 0.20 7.06
N CYS A 21 7.77 -0.94 6.86
CA CYS A 21 7.77 -2.04 7.84
C CYS A 21 8.07 -3.43 7.26
N GLY A 22 8.23 -3.55 5.96
CA GLY A 22 8.48 -4.83 5.28
C GLY A 22 7.28 -5.77 5.18
N ALA A 23 6.13 -5.42 5.77
CA ALA A 23 4.94 -6.27 5.72
C ALA A 23 4.47 -6.48 4.27
N GLY A 24 4.19 -7.74 3.92
CA GLY A 24 3.58 -8.12 2.65
C GLY A 24 2.11 -7.69 2.61
N PHE A 25 1.70 -7.02 1.55
CA PHE A 25 0.30 -6.67 1.29
C PHE A 25 -0.02 -6.81 -0.20
N VAL A 26 -1.29 -7.00 -0.52
CA VAL A 26 -1.74 -7.13 -1.91
C VAL A 26 -1.99 -5.74 -2.48
N CYS A 27 -1.31 -5.42 -3.58
CA CYS A 27 -1.67 -4.26 -4.39
C CYS A 27 -2.88 -4.60 -5.25
N GLY A 28 -3.99 -3.86 -5.09
CA GLY A 28 -5.20 -4.12 -5.86
C GLY A 28 -4.98 -4.02 -7.38
N TYR A 29 -4.11 -3.10 -7.81
CA TYR A 29 -3.76 -2.91 -9.21
C TYR A 29 -3.01 -4.13 -9.76
N ALA A 30 -2.02 -4.60 -9.01
CA ALA A 30 -1.24 -5.77 -9.39
C ALA A 30 -2.07 -7.07 -9.31
N ALA A 31 -3.05 -7.12 -8.41
CA ALA A 31 -4.00 -8.23 -8.30
C ALA A 31 -5.12 -8.22 -9.36
N GLY A 32 -5.13 -7.25 -10.28
CA GLY A 32 -6.17 -7.12 -11.30
C GLY A 32 -7.55 -6.77 -10.73
N LEU A 33 -7.61 -6.22 -9.51
CA LEU A 33 -8.85 -5.74 -8.92
C LEU A 33 -9.25 -4.41 -9.56
N PRO A 34 -10.57 -4.18 -9.77
CA PRO A 34 -11.04 -2.95 -10.40
C PRO A 34 -10.76 -1.72 -9.53
N HIS A 35 -10.62 -1.89 -8.22
CA HIS A 35 -10.30 -0.82 -7.27
C HIS A 35 -9.20 -1.28 -6.30
N CYS A 36 -8.22 -0.42 -6.05
CA CYS A 36 -7.24 -0.63 -4.97
C CYS A 36 -7.83 -0.14 -3.65
N TRP A 37 -7.57 -0.87 -2.56
CA TRP A 37 -7.92 -0.39 -1.22
C TRP A 37 -7.30 0.98 -0.91
N CYS A 38 -6.11 1.28 -1.44
CA CYS A 38 -5.47 2.58 -1.27
C CYS A 38 -6.18 3.70 -2.05
N ALA A 39 -6.88 3.37 -3.15
CA ALA A 39 -7.64 4.34 -3.94
C ALA A 39 -9.00 4.68 -3.31
N THR A 40 -9.52 3.83 -2.42
CA THR A 40 -10.72 4.15 -1.61
C THR A 40 -10.38 4.99 -0.39
N GLN A 41 -9.10 5.20 -0.10
CA GLN A 41 -8.65 6.04 0.99
C GLN A 41 -8.58 7.51 0.57
N PRO A 42 -8.87 8.44 1.49
CA PRO A 42 -8.59 9.86 1.30
C PRO A 42 -7.15 10.12 0.84
N LEU A 43 -7.03 11.02 -0.14
CA LEU A 43 -5.76 11.46 -0.70
C LEU A 43 -4.84 11.99 0.41
N LEU A 44 -3.56 11.62 0.33
CA LEU A 44 -2.53 12.21 1.18
C LEU A 44 -2.33 13.69 0.81
N PRO A 45 -2.08 14.58 1.79
CA PRO A 45 -1.71 15.96 1.51
C PRO A 45 -0.41 15.99 0.70
N ALA A 46 -0.31 16.88 -0.30
CA ALA A 46 0.85 16.96 -1.19
C ALA A 46 2.19 17.08 -0.45
N ARG A 47 2.19 17.71 0.74
CA ARG A 47 3.33 17.88 1.66
C ARG A 47 3.96 16.56 2.11
N GLN A 48 3.16 15.49 2.15
CA GLN A 48 3.54 14.17 2.62
C GLN A 48 3.80 13.20 1.46
N ILE A 49 3.65 13.65 0.21
CA ILE A 49 4.06 12.87 -0.96
C ILE A 49 5.58 12.91 -1.01
N VAL A 50 6.21 11.81 -0.59
CA VAL A 50 7.67 11.67 -0.72
C VAL A 50 7.97 11.16 -2.13
N PRO A 51 8.69 11.92 -2.96
CA PRO A 51 9.07 11.48 -4.29
C PRO A 51 9.90 10.20 -4.19
N GLY A 52 9.53 9.19 -4.97
CA GLY A 52 10.19 7.87 -4.94
C GLY A 52 9.77 6.95 -3.80
N GLN A 53 8.79 7.32 -2.96
CA GLN A 53 8.32 6.38 -1.95
C GLN A 53 7.55 5.22 -2.58
N HIS A 54 8.05 4.01 -2.37
CA HIS A 54 7.39 2.77 -2.72
C HIS A 54 6.15 2.51 -1.86
N CYS A 55 5.30 1.60 -2.33
CA CYS A 55 3.99 1.34 -1.74
C CYS A 55 4.04 1.02 -0.23
N LEU A 56 3.05 1.52 0.50
CA LEU A 56 2.87 1.30 1.94
C LEU A 56 1.73 0.32 2.20
N CYS A 57 1.86 -0.50 3.23
CA CYS A 57 0.76 -1.34 3.69
C CYS A 57 -0.37 -0.48 4.33
N PRO A 58 -1.58 -1.02 4.49
CA PRO A 58 -2.73 -0.28 5.05
C PRO A 58 -2.44 0.38 6.39
N ALA A 59 -1.77 -0.33 7.32
CA ALA A 59 -1.44 0.19 8.63
C ALA A 59 -0.46 1.39 8.55
N CYS A 60 0.59 1.27 7.73
CA CYS A 60 1.55 2.35 7.53
C CYS A 60 0.94 3.53 6.78
N LEU A 61 0.06 3.29 5.81
CA LEU A 61 -0.66 4.35 5.10
C LEU A 61 -1.58 5.12 6.04
N THR A 62 -2.36 4.43 6.88
CA THR A 62 -3.20 5.08 7.91
C THR A 62 -2.36 5.89 8.87
N ARG A 63 -1.27 5.33 9.42
CA ARG A 63 -0.41 6.06 10.35
C ARG A 63 0.20 7.32 9.73
N ARG A 64 0.60 7.24 8.46
CA ARG A 64 1.10 8.41 7.73
C ARG A 64 0.02 9.46 7.54
N ARG A 65 -1.22 9.05 7.30
CA ARG A 65 -2.35 9.97 7.17
C ARG A 65 -2.72 10.62 8.49
N GLU A 66 -2.65 9.90 9.61
CA GLU A 66 -2.80 10.49 10.93
C GLU A 66 -1.73 11.56 11.17
N ASP A 67 -0.46 11.24 10.89
CA ASP A 67 0.65 12.19 10.94
C ASP A 67 0.42 13.42 10.02
N ALA A 68 -0.17 13.20 8.84
CA ALA A 68 -0.51 14.25 7.89
C ALA A 68 -1.70 15.11 8.30
N GLY A 69 -2.72 14.50 8.89
CA GLY A 69 -3.96 15.12 9.37
C GLY A 69 -3.70 16.07 10.53
N GLN A 70 -2.71 15.76 11.38
CA GLN A 70 -2.25 16.68 12.43
C GLN A 70 -1.66 17.99 11.86
N THR A 71 -1.24 17.99 10.59
CA THR A 71 -0.71 19.18 9.92
C THR A 71 -1.77 19.88 9.03
N GLN A 72 -3.00 19.37 8.94
CA GLN A 72 -4.09 19.94 8.11
C GLN A 72 -5.24 20.51 8.96
N THR A 73 -4.93 21.34 9.96
CA THR A 73 -5.89 22.24 10.62
C THR A 73 -5.23 23.58 10.94
N LYS A 74 -4.91 24.35 9.89
CA LYS A 74 -4.82 25.81 9.99
C LYS A 74 -4.90 26.43 8.59
N GLY A 75 -5.98 27.15 8.34
CA GLY A 75 -6.28 27.91 7.13
C GLY A 75 -7.70 28.42 7.21
#